data_AF-A0A6C0G5E4-F1
#
_entry.id   AF-A0A6C0G5E4-F1
#
_cell.length_a   1.000
_cell.length_b   1.000
_cell.length_c   1.000
_cell.angle_alpha   90.00
_cell.angle_beta   90.00
_cell.angle_gamma   90.00
#
_symmetry.space_group_name_H-M   'P 1'
#
loop_
_entity.id
_entity.type
_entity.pdbx_description
1 polymer ?
#
loop_
_entity_poly.entity_id
_entity_poly.type
_entity_poly.pdbx_seq_one_letter_code
_entity_poly.pdbx_strand_id
1 'polypeptide(L)'
;MANLQPLFQEPIIRQIALSPGYEDHASDVWLVQTSREEVVVRASRMAGVPDQDFWYGCNRMFGVDPARVHELERINNALHRWSTIAVPRVIRKGVIDEREFVVVEKLEGEVCSTFKNQPDGAARQGDNRRTAHASNVEGGPSAGPPTLSCRCS
;
A
#
# COMPACT_ATOMS: atom_id res chain seq x y z
N MET A 1 11.58 -10.20 -12.17
CA MET A 1 11.09 -10.19 -10.77
C MET A 1 12.23 -9.66 -9.89
N ALA A 2 11.97 -8.74 -8.97
CA ALA A 2 13.03 -8.17 -8.12
C ALA A 2 13.64 -9.25 -7.22
N ASN A 3 14.97 -9.28 -7.09
CA ASN A 3 15.66 -10.19 -6.17
C ASN A 3 15.57 -9.65 -4.75
N LEU A 4 14.63 -10.17 -3.95
CA LEU A 4 14.40 -9.71 -2.57
C LEU A 4 15.27 -10.43 -1.54
N GLN A 5 16.06 -11.44 -1.94
CA GLN A 5 16.87 -12.23 -1.02
C GLN A 5 17.78 -11.41 -0.10
N PRO A 6 18.39 -10.28 -0.52
CA PRO A 6 19.22 -9.46 0.37
C PRO A 6 18.48 -8.91 1.60
N LEU A 7 17.15 -8.88 1.60
CA LEU A 7 16.33 -8.45 2.75
C LEU A 7 16.10 -9.55 3.79
N PHE A 8 16.58 -10.78 3.55
CA PHE A 8 16.29 -11.96 4.37
C PHE A 8 17.58 -12.75 4.65
N GLN A 9 17.73 -13.20 5.90
CA GLN A 9 18.83 -14.08 6.29
C GLN A 9 18.59 -15.51 5.80
N GLU A 10 17.34 -15.96 5.90
CA GLU A 10 16.90 -17.26 5.42
C GLU A 10 16.60 -17.24 3.92
N PRO A 11 16.81 -18.37 3.22
CA PRO A 11 16.39 -18.50 1.84
C PRO A 11 14.89 -18.20 1.66
N ILE A 12 14.55 -17.40 0.65
CA ILE A 12 13.17 -17.18 0.24
C ILE A 12 12.65 -18.46 -0.42
N ILE A 13 11.60 -19.02 0.17
CA ILE A 13 10.91 -20.22 -0.34
C ILE A 13 9.88 -19.80 -1.38
N ARG A 14 9.21 -18.66 -1.18
CA ARG A 14 8.14 -18.17 -2.06
C ARG A 14 8.13 -16.64 -2.10
N GLN A 15 7.93 -16.09 -3.30
CA GLN A 15 7.74 -14.67 -3.54
C GLN A 15 6.61 -14.48 -4.56
N ILE A 16 5.60 -13.68 -4.22
CA ILE A 16 4.43 -13.40 -5.05
C ILE A 16 4.27 -11.90 -5.16
N ALA A 17 4.17 -11.36 -6.37
CA ALA A 17 3.75 -9.98 -6.55
C ALA A 17 2.25 -9.85 -6.25
N LEU A 18 1.90 -8.94 -5.35
CA LEU A 18 0.51 -8.57 -5.07
C LEU A 18 0.16 -7.35 -5.92
N SER A 19 -0.80 -7.51 -6.83
CA SER A 19 -1.32 -6.39 -7.63
C SER A 19 -2.71 -6.00 -7.13
N PRO A 20 -3.00 -4.70 -7.02
CA PRO A 20 -4.33 -4.21 -6.72
C PRO A 20 -5.32 -4.32 -7.90
N GLY A 21 -4.87 -4.77 -9.08
CA GLY A 21 -5.73 -4.97 -10.25
C GLY A 21 -5.91 -3.73 -11.14
N TYR A 22 -5.10 -2.69 -10.96
CA TYR A 22 -5.03 -1.50 -11.81
C TYR A 22 -3.57 -1.02 -11.94
N GLU A 23 -3.21 -0.29 -13.00
CA GLU A 23 -1.80 -0.02 -13.34
C GLU A 23 -1.17 1.14 -12.55
N ASP A 24 -1.95 2.13 -12.13
CA ASP A 24 -1.46 3.39 -11.55
C ASP A 24 -1.20 3.33 -10.03
N HIS A 25 -0.76 2.19 -9.52
CA HIS A 25 -0.45 2.05 -8.09
C HIS A 25 0.95 2.60 -7.76
N ALA A 26 1.04 3.34 -6.66
CA ALA A 26 2.27 4.01 -6.23
C ALA A 26 3.39 3.07 -5.71
N SER A 27 3.07 1.79 -5.46
CA SER A 27 4.02 0.86 -4.85
C SER A 27 3.96 -0.50 -5.51
N ASP A 28 5.12 -1.15 -5.59
CA ASP A 28 5.18 -2.59 -5.75
C ASP A 28 5.04 -3.26 -4.38
N VAL A 29 4.29 -4.35 -4.34
CA VAL A 29 4.03 -5.11 -3.12
C VAL A 29 4.26 -6.58 -3.39
N TRP A 30 4.94 -7.28 -2.47
CA TRP A 30 5.16 -8.72 -2.55
C TRP A 30 4.79 -9.41 -1.25
N LEU A 31 4.18 -10.59 -1.36
CA LEU A 31 4.13 -11.57 -0.28
C LEU A 31 5.39 -12.44 -0.36
N VAL A 32 6.15 -12.48 0.72
CA VAL A 32 7.40 -13.26 0.81
C VAL A 32 7.32 -14.24 1.96
N GLN A 33 7.72 -15.49 1.70
CA GLN A 33 7.77 -16.56 2.68
C GLN A 33 9.17 -17.14 2.75
N THR A 34 9.69 -17.26 3.97
CA THR A 34 10.91 -18.02 4.30
C THR A 34 10.54 -19.20 5.21
N SER A 35 11.54 -19.95 5.68
CA SER A 35 11.31 -21.01 6.67
C SER A 35 10.88 -20.50 8.05
N ARG A 36 10.99 -19.20 8.32
CA ARG A 36 10.72 -18.60 9.65
C ARG A 36 9.57 -17.61 9.67
N GLU A 37 9.24 -17.01 8.55
CA GLU A 37 8.27 -15.92 8.52
C GLU A 37 7.55 -15.82 7.17
N GLU A 38 6.35 -15.25 7.22
CA GLU A 38 5.59 -14.80 6.05
C GLU A 38 5.29 -13.31 6.24
N VAL A 39 5.76 -12.48 5.30
CA VAL A 39 5.80 -11.02 5.44
C VAL A 39 5.43 -10.33 4.14
N VAL A 40 5.13 -9.03 4.23
CA VAL A 40 4.87 -8.19 3.06
C VAL A 40 6.07 -7.28 2.82
N VAL A 41 6.55 -7.25 1.58
CA VAL A 41 7.60 -6.33 1.13
C VAL A 41 6.97 -5.23 0.29
N ARG A 42 7.34 -3.98 0.51
CA ARG A 42 6.87 -2.82 -0.26
C ARG A 42 8.04 -1.99 -0.78
N ALA A 43 7.89 -1.46 -1.98
CA ALA A 43 8.80 -0.47 -2.57
C ALA A 43 8.01 0.56 -3.38
N SER A 44 8.44 1.82 -3.37
CA SER A 44 7.80 2.87 -4.19
C SER A 44 8.13 2.65 -5.65
N ARG A 45 7.15 2.84 -6.53
CA ARG A 45 7.36 2.89 -7.99
C ARG A 45 7.75 4.29 -8.46
N MET A 46 7.67 5.28 -7.57
CA MET A 46 8.03 6.66 -7.89
C MET A 46 9.55 6.81 -7.88
N ALA A 47 10.09 7.32 -8.98
CA ALA A 47 11.46 7.80 -9.06
C ALA A 47 11.43 9.33 -9.16
N GLY A 48 12.02 10.02 -8.18
CA GLY A 48 12.04 11.48 -8.12
C GLY A 48 10.83 12.11 -7.42
N VAL A 49 10.77 13.45 -7.42
CA VAL A 49 9.67 14.21 -6.84
C VAL A 49 8.43 14.02 -7.72
N PRO A 50 7.29 13.58 -7.17
CA PRO A 50 6.06 13.40 -7.94
C PRO A 50 5.65 14.70 -8.64
N ASP A 51 5.41 14.65 -9.95
CA ASP A 51 4.99 15.80 -10.77
C ASP A 51 3.46 16.00 -10.80
N GLN A 52 2.71 15.11 -10.14
CA GLN A 52 1.26 15.20 -10.04
C GLN A 52 0.85 16.01 -8.80
N ASP A 53 -0.07 16.94 -8.98
CA ASP A 53 -0.58 17.87 -7.96
C ASP A 53 -1.02 17.18 -6.66
N PHE A 54 -1.58 15.97 -6.77
CA PHE A 54 -2.00 15.18 -5.61
C PHE A 54 -0.84 14.89 -4.65
N TRP A 55 0.28 14.41 -5.18
CA TRP A 55 1.44 14.02 -4.38
C TRP A 55 2.24 15.22 -3.90
N TYR A 56 2.32 16.28 -4.71
CA TYR A 56 2.85 17.56 -4.27
C TYR A 56 2.04 18.11 -3.09
N GLY A 57 0.71 18.04 -3.17
CA GLY A 57 -0.19 18.39 -2.08
C GLY A 57 0.05 17.56 -0.82
N CYS A 58 0.18 16.23 -0.95
CA CYS A 58 0.47 15.34 0.17
C CYS A 58 1.81 15.66 0.86
N ASN A 59 2.87 15.88 0.09
CA ASN A 59 4.17 16.25 0.63
C ASN A 59 4.08 17.60 1.37
N ARG A 60 3.45 18.61 0.75
CA ARG A 60 3.34 19.94 1.35
C ARG A 60 2.48 19.99 2.62
N MET A 61 1.39 19.22 2.66
CA MET A 61 0.45 19.23 3.79
C MET A 61 0.87 18.30 4.94
N PHE A 62 1.43 17.13 4.62
CA PHE A 62 1.69 16.08 5.61
C PHE A 62 3.18 15.79 5.81
N GLY A 63 4.06 16.42 5.02
CA GLY A 63 5.50 16.18 5.07
C GLY A 63 5.86 14.73 4.77
N VAL A 64 5.08 14.06 3.92
CA VAL A 64 5.29 12.67 3.51
C VAL A 64 5.76 12.66 2.06
N ASP A 65 6.97 12.18 1.85
CA ASP A 65 7.49 11.93 0.50
C ASP A 65 7.17 10.48 0.09
N PRO A 66 6.23 10.25 -0.84
CA PRO A 66 5.85 8.90 -1.28
C PRO A 66 6.97 8.17 -2.04
N ALA A 67 8.04 8.87 -2.46
CA ALA A 67 9.24 8.23 -2.99
C ALA A 67 10.11 7.59 -1.90
N ARG A 68 9.95 8.02 -0.63
CA ARG A 68 10.77 7.58 0.51
C ARG A 68 10.05 6.56 1.37
N VAL A 69 10.12 5.30 0.94
CA VAL A 69 9.42 4.19 1.58
C VAL A 69 9.88 3.98 3.02
N HIS A 70 11.12 4.33 3.35
CA HIS A 70 11.64 4.22 4.73
C HIS A 70 10.88 5.12 5.72
N GLU A 71 10.20 6.18 5.28
CA GLU A 71 9.35 7.01 6.14
C GLU A 71 8.11 6.27 6.66
N LEU A 72 7.73 5.16 6.01
CA LEU A 72 6.57 4.35 6.40
C LEU A 72 6.66 3.87 7.85
N GLU A 73 7.86 3.61 8.36
CA GLU A 73 8.06 3.25 9.77
C GLU A 73 7.59 4.35 10.72
N ARG A 74 8.00 5.60 10.45
CA ARG A 74 7.61 6.76 11.27
C ARG A 74 6.09 6.97 11.22
N ILE A 75 5.52 6.86 10.02
CA ILE A 75 4.08 7.04 9.78
C ILE A 75 3.29 5.94 10.51
N ASN A 76 3.67 4.67 10.33
CA ASN A 76 2.99 3.55 10.96
C ASN A 76 3.09 3.61 12.49
N ASN A 77 4.25 3.98 13.04
CA ASN A 77 4.43 4.16 14.48
C ASN A 77 3.62 5.35 15.04
N ALA A 78 3.40 6.40 14.25
CA ALA A 78 2.49 7.48 14.63
C ALA A 78 1.03 6.99 14.61
N LEU A 79 0.60 6.36 13.53
CA LEU A 79 -0.77 5.84 13.39
C LEU A 79 -1.11 4.80 14.47
N HIS A 80 -0.19 3.88 14.76
CA HIS A 80 -0.39 2.84 15.77
C HIS A 80 -0.68 3.41 17.17
N ARG A 81 -0.18 4.61 17.48
CA ARG A 81 -0.43 5.27 18.78
C ARG A 81 -1.82 5.87 18.91
N TRP A 82 -2.44 6.25 17.79
CA TRP A 82 -3.67 7.04 17.79
C TRP A 82 -4.85 6.34 17.11
N SER A 83 -4.61 5.20 16.47
CA SER A 83 -5.58 4.46 15.68
C SER A 83 -6.10 3.24 16.44
N THR A 84 -7.40 2.98 16.30
CA THR A 84 -8.02 1.71 16.70
C THR A 84 -7.92 0.64 15.61
N ILE A 85 -7.42 1.00 14.43
CA ILE A 85 -7.19 0.09 13.31
C ILE A 85 -5.81 -0.53 13.46
N ALA A 86 -5.68 -1.83 13.21
CA ALA A 86 -4.39 -2.51 13.15
C ALA A 86 -3.50 -1.88 12.07
N VAL A 87 -2.34 -1.39 12.48
CA VAL A 87 -1.34 -0.77 11.59
C VAL A 87 -0.12 -1.68 11.53
N PRO A 88 0.34 -2.08 10.33
CA PRO A 88 1.43 -3.04 10.21
C PRO A 88 2.76 -2.44 10.70
N ARG A 89 3.42 -3.12 11.62
CA ARG A 89 4.78 -2.78 12.05
C ARG A 89 5.79 -3.01 10.93
N VAL A 90 6.73 -2.07 10.76
CA VAL A 90 7.92 -2.27 9.93
C VAL A 90 8.89 -3.17 10.69
N ILE A 91 9.24 -4.31 10.08
CA ILE A 91 10.14 -5.30 10.66
C ILE A 91 11.59 -4.97 10.30
N ARG A 92 11.82 -4.56 9.05
CA ARG A 92 13.15 -4.22 8.53
C ARG A 92 13.06 -3.35 7.28
N LYS A 93 14.16 -2.67 6.99
CA LYS A 93 14.33 -1.79 5.83
C LYS A 93 15.59 -2.21 5.09
N GLY A 94 15.62 -2.01 3.78
CA GLY A 94 16.80 -2.27 2.98
C GLY A 94 16.81 -1.43 1.71
N VAL A 95 17.92 -1.51 1.01
CA VAL A 95 18.12 -0.89 -0.30
C VAL A 95 18.65 -1.97 -1.23
N ILE A 96 18.02 -2.16 -2.39
CA ILE A 96 18.47 -3.07 -3.44
C ILE A 96 18.51 -2.24 -4.73
N ASP A 97 19.65 -2.22 -5.42
CA ASP A 97 19.85 -1.46 -6.66
C ASP A 97 19.36 0.01 -6.53
N GLU A 98 19.82 0.71 -5.48
CA GLU A 98 19.47 2.10 -5.13
C GLU A 98 17.99 2.35 -4.77
N ARG A 99 17.14 1.32 -4.80
CA ARG A 99 15.73 1.42 -4.47
C ARG A 99 15.46 1.04 -3.02
N GLU A 100 14.68 1.87 -2.33
CA GLU A 100 14.25 1.60 -0.95
C GLU A 100 13.16 0.51 -0.89
N PHE A 101 13.37 -0.44 0.03
CA PHE A 101 12.41 -1.48 0.37
C PHE A 101 12.11 -1.45 1.88
N VAL A 102 10.88 -1.75 2.22
CA VAL A 102 10.46 -2.02 3.61
C VAL A 102 9.77 -3.37 3.68
N VAL A 103 10.08 -4.11 4.74
CA VAL A 103 9.41 -5.36 5.08
C VAL A 103 8.54 -5.09 6.29
N VAL A 104 7.27 -5.42 6.18
CA VAL A 104 6.25 -5.18 7.20
C VAL A 104 5.56 -6.47 7.58
N GLU A 105 5.00 -6.48 8.78
CA GLU A 105 4.16 -7.60 9.21
C GLU A 105 2.98 -7.80 8.27
N LYS A 106 2.65 -9.06 8.03
CA LYS A 106 1.39 -9.42 7.39
C LYS A 106 0.29 -9.34 8.44
N LEU A 107 -0.71 -8.49 8.20
CA LEU A 107 -1.90 -8.46 9.03
C LEU A 107 -2.88 -9.54 8.56
N GLU A 108 -3.42 -10.29 9.51
CA GLU A 108 -4.51 -11.23 9.25
C GLU A 108 -5.82 -10.45 9.08
N GLY A 109 -6.60 -10.83 8.07
CA GLY A 109 -7.88 -10.20 7.79
C GLY A 109 -8.30 -10.36 6.33
N GLU A 110 -9.58 -10.12 6.09
CA GLU A 110 -10.14 -10.15 4.75
C GLU A 110 -10.23 -8.74 4.17
N VAL A 111 -10.01 -8.63 2.86
CA VAL A 111 -10.22 -7.36 2.16
C VAL A 111 -11.71 -7.04 2.23
N CYS A 112 -12.06 -5.90 2.83
CA CYS A 112 -13.42 -5.40 2.79
C CYS A 112 -13.77 -5.03 1.34
N SER A 113 -14.54 -5.89 0.68
CA SER A 113 -14.91 -5.74 -0.73
C SER A 113 -16.03 -4.72 -0.94
N THR A 114 -16.80 -4.41 0.10
CA THR A 114 -17.88 -3.41 0.07
C THR A 114 -18.12 -2.80 1.45
N PHE A 115 -18.30 -1.48 1.47
CA PHE A 115 -18.76 -0.75 2.66
C PHE A 115 -20.29 -0.74 2.80
N LYS A 116 -21.03 -1.17 1.76
CA LYS A 116 -22.49 -1.24 1.82
C LYS A 116 -22.93 -2.27 2.85
N ASN A 117 -23.88 -1.90 3.71
CA ASN A 117 -24.47 -2.74 4.77
C ASN A 117 -23.48 -3.25 5.81
N GLN A 118 -22.28 -2.67 5.90
CA GLN A 118 -21.39 -2.90 7.02
C GLN A 118 -21.92 -2.15 8.25
N PRO A 119 -21.80 -2.71 9.47
CA PRO A 119 -22.19 -2.00 10.69
C PRO A 119 -21.44 -0.67 10.80
N ASP A 120 -22.04 0.36 11.40
CA ASP A 120 -21.47 1.74 11.46
C ASP A 120 -20.01 1.80 11.92
N GLY A 121 -19.56 0.84 12.75
CA GLY A 121 -18.16 0.72 13.17
C GLY A 121 -17.19 0.39 12.04
N ALA A 122 -17.61 -0.39 11.03
CA ALA A 122 -16.81 -0.73 9.85
C ALA A 122 -16.84 0.36 8.77
N ALA A 123 -17.95 1.10 8.65
CA ALA A 123 -18.02 2.30 7.82
C ALA A 123 -17.11 3.44 8.36
N ARG A 124 -17.07 3.65 9.68
CA ARG A 124 -16.14 4.60 10.34
C ARG A 124 -14.67 4.20 10.19
N GLN A 125 -14.36 2.92 10.10
CA GLN A 125 -13.00 2.44 9.77
C GLN A 125 -12.69 2.58 8.26
N GLY A 126 -13.70 2.53 7.40
CA GLY A 126 -13.59 2.73 5.95
C GLY A 126 -13.31 4.18 5.53
N ASP A 127 -13.88 5.15 6.22
CA ASP A 127 -13.64 6.59 5.93
C ASP A 127 -12.20 7.02 6.20
N ASN A 128 -11.47 6.30 7.07
CA ASN A 128 -10.04 6.51 7.32
C ASN A 128 -9.13 5.75 6.32
N ARG A 129 -9.67 5.06 5.31
CA ARG A 129 -8.93 4.14 4.43
C ARG A 129 -9.30 4.29 2.95
N ARG A 130 -9.29 5.50 2.41
CA ARG A 130 -9.19 5.69 0.94
C ARG A 130 -7.76 5.41 0.49
N THR A 131 -7.40 4.14 0.31
CA THR A 131 -6.32 3.60 -0.56
C THR A 131 -5.90 2.20 -0.11
N ALA A 132 -6.68 1.17 -0.46
CA ALA A 132 -6.19 -0.22 -0.57
C ALA A 132 -7.30 -1.10 -1.14
N HIS A 133 -7.47 -1.12 -2.46
CA HIS A 133 -8.31 -2.11 -3.13
C HIS A 133 -7.41 -3.07 -3.90
N ALA A 134 -7.55 -4.36 -3.63
CA ALA A 134 -7.11 -5.46 -4.48
C ALA A 134 -8.23 -6.51 -4.45
N SER A 135 -8.98 -6.61 -5.55
CA SER A 135 -10.02 -7.62 -5.71
C SER A 135 -9.87 -8.27 -7.09
N ASN A 136 -9.73 -9.59 -7.10
CA ASN A 136 -9.92 -10.44 -8.28
C ASN A 136 -11.40 -10.45 -8.65
N VAL A 137 -11.76 -10.09 -9.89
CA VAL A 137 -13.08 -10.40 -10.47
C VAL A 137 -12.89 -10.83 -11.92
N GLU A 138 -13.26 -12.08 -12.20
CA GLU A 138 -13.44 -12.61 -13.56
C GLU A 138 -14.74 -12.08 -14.18
N GLY A 139 -14.69 -11.66 -15.44
CA GLY A 139 -15.79 -11.81 -16.41
C GLY A 139 -16.74 -10.63 -16.68
N GLY A 140 -16.61 -10.03 -17.88
CA GLY A 140 -17.76 -9.58 -18.71
C GLY A 140 -18.20 -8.11 -18.65
N PRO A 141 -18.81 -7.55 -19.73
CA PRO A 141 -18.45 -6.23 -20.27
C PRO A 141 -19.44 -5.07 -19.99
N SER A 142 -18.98 -3.87 -20.33
CA SER A 142 -19.72 -2.65 -20.71
C SER A 142 -20.24 -1.72 -19.60
N ALA A 143 -19.72 -0.49 -19.55
CA ALA A 143 -20.37 0.69 -20.15
C ALA A 143 -19.52 1.96 -19.89
N GLY A 144 -19.48 2.87 -20.86
CA GLY A 144 -18.75 4.14 -20.82
C GLY A 144 -19.30 5.18 -19.82
N PRO A 145 -18.68 6.37 -19.78
CA PRO A 145 -18.49 7.18 -18.57
C PRO A 145 -19.63 8.19 -18.32
N PRO A 146 -19.74 8.74 -17.11
CA PRO A 146 -20.36 10.05 -16.93
C PRO A 146 -19.28 11.13 -16.72
N THR A 147 -19.26 12.04 -17.69
CA THR A 147 -18.78 13.42 -17.58
C THR A 147 -19.44 14.12 -16.39
N LEU A 148 -18.67 14.81 -15.55
CA LEU A 148 -19.23 15.85 -14.67
C LEU A 148 -18.27 17.02 -14.58
N SER A 149 -18.61 18.05 -15.36
CA SER A 149 -18.16 19.42 -15.20
C SER A 149 -18.80 19.98 -13.93
N CYS A 150 -18.00 20.59 -13.06
CA CYS A 150 -18.51 21.60 -12.12
C CYS A 150 -17.54 22.78 -12.09
N ARG A 151 -17.92 23.85 -12.80
CA ARG A 151 -17.60 25.23 -12.42
C ARG A 151 -18.52 25.62 -11.27
N CYS A 152 -18.01 26.44 -10.35
CA CYS A 152 -18.70 27.57 -9.70
C CYS A 152 -17.61 28.30 -8.89
N SER A 153 -17.22 29.52 -9.30
CA SER A 153 -17.85 30.83 -9.00
C SER A 153 -17.32 31.41 -7.70
#